data_AF-A0A4U0XG33-F1
#
_entry.id   AF-A0A4U0XG33-F1
#
_cell.length_a   1.000
_cell.length_b   1.000
_cell.length_c   1.000
_cell.angle_alpha   90.00
_cell.angle_beta   90.00
_cell.angle_gamma   90.00
#
_symmetry.space_group_name_H-M   'P 1'
#
loop_
_entity.id
_entity.type
_entity.pdbx_description
1 polymer ?
#
loop_
_entity_poly.entity_id
_entity_poly.type
_entity_poly.pdbx_seq_one_letter_code
_entity_poly.pdbx_strand_id
1 'polypeptide(L)'
;MGRQQYLTRLGLGRSAFQEAIEEQHTTVEIAQNGHEAPNPDDHADGGYIQQYDSKGRPVNPATEARNAEMRRAQNSVLALVGVVESREHSQRESEVDLRRAKDERQALLASEDEAGSILEIVLTLVPPVLPWSIDSFIMRYQIGLYDAGQPFAYCLRTFWTPALAGGLQGAYCALLAGGAASTLHAVVRAASDLAVDVIAHPIRGAMLRQGWRRKTLRRLGLVLQCWEVAVLRCVDVLLLPVHYWSMAQQLGLAPAFPLLPPARSLLPWHPSSFHAFGWEPLVNLRFVGVLSSPAALLLFYILAVDFRSNLDLPIASKATEVQYTGANDTDLLVDRQALPRQPLAWLLYQTYYVRAILLRWCGWEL
;
A
#
# COMPACT_ATOMS: atom_id res chain seq x y z
N MET A 1 26.58 65.19 34.81
CA MET A 1 25.83 66.26 34.10
C MET A 1 24.30 66.02 34.03
N GLY A 2 23.75 64.80 34.06
CA GLY A 2 22.30 64.57 33.88
C GLY A 2 21.36 64.96 35.06
N ARG A 3 21.88 65.13 36.28
CA ARG A 3 21.06 65.44 37.46
C ARG A 3 20.46 66.85 37.43
N GLN A 4 21.16 67.81 36.85
CA GLN A 4 20.65 69.18 36.71
C GLN A 4 19.46 69.22 35.76
N GLN A 5 19.57 68.62 34.57
CA GLN A 5 18.49 68.58 33.59
C GLN A 5 17.21 67.91 34.13
N TYR A 6 17.35 66.86 34.95
CA TYR A 6 16.23 66.21 35.62
C TYR A 6 15.53 67.16 36.61
N LEU A 7 16.31 67.84 37.46
CA LEU A 7 15.77 68.79 38.44
C LEU A 7 15.15 70.02 37.76
N THR A 8 15.73 70.51 36.67
CA THR A 8 15.18 71.62 35.89
C THR A 8 13.83 71.26 35.26
N ARG A 9 13.66 70.03 34.75
CA ARG A 9 12.37 69.57 34.19
C ARG A 9 11.29 69.47 35.27
N LEU A 10 11.66 68.97 36.44
CA LEU A 10 10.75 68.84 37.58
C LEU A 10 10.32 70.22 38.12
N GLY A 11 11.25 71.19 38.15
CA GLY A 11 10.95 72.59 38.49
C GLY A 11 10.08 73.32 37.47
N LEU A 12 10.15 72.93 36.18
CA LEU A 12 9.32 73.47 35.10
C LEU A 12 7.97 72.74 34.94
N GLY A 13 7.62 71.82 35.85
CA GLY A 13 6.34 71.09 35.84
C GLY A 13 6.19 70.08 34.70
N ARG A 14 7.29 69.68 34.05
CA ARG A 14 7.26 68.72 32.93
C ARG A 14 7.46 67.28 33.41
N SER A 15 6.79 66.33 32.75
CA SER A 15 6.87 64.91 33.08
C SER A 15 8.29 64.36 32.95
N ALA A 16 8.71 63.55 33.92
CA ALA A 16 10.01 62.88 33.95
C ALA A 16 10.23 61.89 32.79
N PHE A 17 9.17 61.52 32.07
CA PHE A 17 9.18 60.50 31.02
C PHE A 17 8.99 61.06 29.60
N GLN A 18 8.92 62.38 29.43
CA GLN A 18 8.82 62.98 28.08
C GLN A 18 10.17 62.86 27.35
N GLU A 19 10.17 62.27 26.15
CA GLU A 19 11.35 62.15 25.28
C GLU A 19 11.93 63.53 24.95
N ALA A 20 13.25 63.68 25.07
CA ALA A 20 13.94 64.90 24.69
C ALA A 20 13.99 64.96 23.17
N ILE A 21 13.23 65.86 22.56
CA ILE A 21 13.43 66.23 21.17
C ILE A 21 14.83 66.83 21.07
N GLU A 22 15.66 66.27 20.19
CA GLU A 22 17.01 66.72 19.89
C GLU A 22 16.96 68.11 19.26
N GLU A 23 16.90 69.15 20.11
CA GLU A 23 17.11 70.53 19.68
C GLU A 23 18.60 70.75 19.47
N GLN A 24 18.95 70.67 18.19
CA GLN A 24 20.11 71.21 17.49
C GLN A 24 21.05 72.09 18.34
N HIS A 25 22.30 71.64 18.41
CA HIS A 25 23.51 72.38 18.74
C HIS A 25 23.39 73.89 18.41
N THR A 26 23.18 74.70 19.44
CA THR A 26 23.61 76.10 19.45
C THR A 26 24.77 76.20 20.43
N THR A 27 25.96 76.27 19.85
CA THR A 27 27.21 76.65 20.49
C THR A 27 27.03 78.00 21.18
N VAL A 28 26.98 77.99 22.50
CA VAL A 28 27.21 79.19 23.31
C VAL A 28 28.61 79.06 23.90
N GLU A 29 29.56 79.71 23.24
CA GLU A 29 30.88 80.02 23.79
C GLU A 29 30.67 80.91 25.02
N ILE A 30 30.94 80.37 26.21
CA ILE A 30 31.13 81.19 27.41
C ILE A 30 32.59 81.05 27.81
N ALA A 31 33.24 82.20 27.80
CA ALA A 31 34.67 82.41 27.95
C ALA A 31 35.27 81.71 29.17
N GLN A 32 36.45 81.14 28.90
CA GLN A 32 37.43 80.72 29.89
C GLN A 32 37.76 81.88 30.83
N ASN A 33 37.76 81.62 32.14
CA ASN A 33 38.77 82.11 33.07
C ASN A 33 38.61 81.50 34.47
N GLY A 34 39.67 80.81 34.91
CA GLY A 34 40.04 80.64 36.31
C GLY A 34 39.15 79.73 37.16
N HIS A 35 39.60 78.50 37.40
CA HIS A 35 40.02 78.04 38.74
C HIS A 35 40.45 76.56 38.62
N GLU A 36 41.72 76.31 38.90
CA GLU A 36 42.25 74.97 39.16
C GLU A 36 41.51 74.37 40.37
N ALA A 37 40.92 73.19 40.17
CA ALA A 37 40.48 72.33 41.27
C ALA A 37 41.53 71.23 41.48
N PRO A 38 41.98 70.98 42.73
CA PRO A 38 43.00 69.97 43.01
C PRO A 38 42.39 68.56 43.10
N ASN A 39 43.17 67.60 42.56
CA ASN A 39 43.25 66.14 42.75
C ASN A 39 42.09 65.35 43.39
N PRO A 40 41.66 64.23 42.77
CA PRO A 40 40.91 63.18 43.44
C PRO A 40 41.83 62.00 43.77
N ASP A 41 42.44 62.03 44.95
CA ASP A 41 42.91 60.81 45.63
C ASP A 41 42.24 60.78 46.99
N ASP A 42 41.05 60.17 47.05
CA ASP A 42 40.55 59.53 48.27
C ASP A 42 39.28 58.72 47.93
N HIS A 43 39.44 57.40 47.97
CA HIS A 43 38.54 56.41 48.56
C HIS A 43 38.82 55.03 47.97
N ALA A 44 39.70 54.30 48.65
CA ALA A 44 39.71 52.85 48.62
C ALA A 44 38.46 52.34 49.37
N ASP A 45 37.42 51.96 48.63
CA ASP A 45 36.57 50.84 49.02
C ASP A 45 35.91 50.23 47.76
N GLY A 46 36.04 48.91 47.63
CA GLY A 46 35.57 48.01 46.56
C GLY A 46 35.11 48.63 45.22
N GLY A 47 35.88 48.39 44.15
CA GLY A 47 35.59 48.80 42.75
C GLY A 47 34.26 48.28 42.17
N TYR A 48 33.15 48.84 42.63
CA TYR A 48 31.83 48.63 42.07
C TYR A 48 31.63 49.57 40.88
N ILE A 49 32.02 49.11 39.70
CA ILE A 49 31.69 49.79 38.44
C ILE A 49 30.21 49.59 38.18
N GLN A 50 29.42 50.64 38.40
CA GLN A 50 27.98 50.63 38.19
C GLN A 50 27.67 50.42 36.70
N GLN A 51 27.16 49.26 36.34
CA GLN A 51 26.76 48.92 34.97
C GLN A 51 25.38 49.49 34.67
N TYR A 52 25.16 49.95 33.44
CA TYR A 52 23.88 50.49 33.00
C TYR A 52 23.35 49.69 31.80
N ASP A 53 22.05 49.44 31.77
CA ASP A 53 21.36 48.86 30.61
C ASP A 53 21.40 49.84 29.41
N SER A 54 21.11 49.33 28.21
CA SER A 54 20.87 50.06 26.95
C SER A 54 19.96 51.30 27.07
N LYS A 55 19.13 51.37 28.12
CA LYS A 55 18.25 52.50 28.46
C LYS A 55 18.80 53.42 29.56
N GLY A 56 20.07 53.29 29.93
CA GLY A 56 20.74 54.10 30.94
C GLY A 56 20.31 53.82 32.39
N ARG A 57 19.72 52.65 32.68
CA ARG A 57 19.28 52.26 34.03
C ARG A 57 20.36 51.47 34.74
N PRO A 58 20.67 51.74 36.01
CA PRO A 58 21.68 50.98 36.73
C PRO A 58 21.22 49.53 36.93
N VAL A 59 22.05 48.56 36.53
CA VAL A 59 21.80 47.13 36.66
C VAL A 59 22.91 46.50 37.49
N ASN A 60 22.51 45.67 38.47
CA ASN A 60 23.45 44.83 39.20
C ASN A 60 23.29 43.37 38.74
N PRO A 61 24.24 42.84 37.95
CA PRO A 61 24.13 41.49 37.39
C PRO A 61 24.07 40.41 38.48
N ALA A 62 24.72 40.62 39.64
CA ALA A 62 24.68 39.67 40.74
C ALA A 62 23.29 39.61 41.39
N THR A 63 22.61 40.75 41.50
CA THR A 63 21.23 40.80 42.03
C THR A 63 20.23 40.20 41.05
N GLU A 64 20.40 40.45 39.75
CA GLU A 64 19.55 39.82 38.73
C GLU A 64 19.72 38.30 38.67
N ALA A 65 20.96 37.80 38.76
CA ALA A 65 21.24 36.38 38.85
C ALA A 65 20.57 35.75 40.07
N ARG A 66 20.71 36.37 41.25
CA ARG A 66 20.06 35.89 42.49
C ARG A 66 18.53 35.92 42.39
N ASN A 67 17.96 36.96 41.78
CA ASN A 67 16.53 37.06 41.56
C ASN A 67 16.02 36.06 40.51
N ALA A 68 16.86 35.70 39.52
CA ALA A 68 16.54 34.65 38.56
C ALA A 68 16.56 33.27 39.22
N GLU A 69 17.52 32.99 40.09
CA GLU A 69 17.58 31.76 40.89
C GLU A 69 16.39 31.64 41.85
N MET A 70 16.02 32.72 42.54
CA MET A 70 14.85 32.74 43.41
C MET A 70 13.56 32.44 42.65
N ARG A 71 13.38 33.01 41.45
CA ARG A 71 12.24 32.70 40.57
C ARG A 71 12.26 31.24 40.09
N ARG A 72 13.43 30.69 39.75
CA ARG A 72 13.56 29.26 39.41
C ARG A 72 13.19 28.36 40.59
N ALA A 73 13.65 28.68 41.80
CA ALA A 73 13.33 27.93 43.00
C ALA A 73 11.83 27.99 43.32
N GLN A 74 11.22 29.17 43.26
CA GLN A 74 9.76 29.32 43.45
C GLN A 74 8.97 28.52 42.40
N ASN A 75 9.37 28.58 41.13
CA ASN A 75 8.74 27.77 40.08
C ASN A 75 8.92 26.26 40.31
N SER A 76 10.07 25.82 40.84
CA SER A 76 10.29 24.41 41.18
C SER A 76 9.41 23.92 42.33
N VAL A 77 9.17 24.77 43.34
CA VAL A 77 8.26 24.46 44.46
C VAL A 77 6.82 24.42 43.96
N LEU A 78 6.41 25.38 43.12
CA LEU A 78 5.09 25.36 42.50
C LEU A 78 4.86 24.15 41.58
N ALA A 79 5.92 23.67 40.91
CA ALA A 79 5.88 22.43 40.14
C ALA A 79 5.78 21.19 41.04
N LEU A 80 6.49 21.16 42.18
CA LEU A 80 6.39 20.06 43.15
C LEU A 80 4.98 19.96 43.78
N VAL A 81 4.34 21.10 44.05
CA VAL A 81 2.97 21.17 44.59
C VAL A 81 1.92 20.86 43.50
N GLY A 82 2.32 20.75 42.22
CA GLY A 82 1.43 20.41 41.11
C GLY A 82 0.60 21.59 40.58
N VAL A 83 0.96 22.83 40.92
CA VAL A 83 0.25 24.04 40.45
C VAL A 83 0.72 24.44 39.04
N VAL A 84 1.97 24.12 38.69
CA VAL A 84 2.56 24.42 37.38
C VAL A 84 3.31 23.20 36.86
N GLU A 85 2.85 22.59 35.78
CA GLU A 85 3.63 21.54 35.11
C GLU A 85 4.82 22.14 34.36
N SER A 86 5.99 21.53 34.52
CA SER A 86 7.15 21.90 33.70
C SER A 86 6.83 21.56 32.24
N ARG A 87 6.83 22.57 31.36
CA ARG A 87 6.55 22.42 29.94
C ARG A 87 7.43 21.35 29.27
N GLU A 88 8.68 21.21 29.70
CA GLU A 88 9.58 20.17 29.18
C GLU A 88 9.18 18.76 29.64
N HIS A 89 8.63 18.63 30.84
CA HIS A 89 8.20 17.33 31.36
C HIS A 89 6.91 16.86 30.68
N SER A 90 5.92 17.75 30.57
CA SER A 90 4.67 17.51 29.85
C SER A 90 4.93 17.22 28.36
N GLN A 91 5.88 17.93 27.72
CA GLN A 91 6.25 17.63 26.34
C GLN A 91 6.88 16.24 26.19
N ARG A 92 7.79 15.85 27.11
CA ARG A 92 8.42 14.51 27.10
C ARG A 92 7.41 13.41 27.37
N GLU A 93 6.50 13.59 28.32
CA GLU A 93 5.42 12.63 28.57
C GLU A 93 4.50 12.52 27.36
N SER A 94 4.09 13.64 26.75
CA SER A 94 3.29 13.60 25.52
C SER A 94 4.03 12.90 24.37
N GLU A 95 5.35 13.05 24.26
CA GLU A 95 6.14 12.40 23.22
C GLU A 95 6.25 10.89 23.47
N VAL A 96 6.39 10.47 24.73
CA VAL A 96 6.41 9.05 25.13
C VAL A 96 5.04 8.42 24.90
N ASP A 97 3.95 9.09 25.26
CA ASP A 97 2.58 8.61 25.03
C ASP A 97 2.26 8.51 23.54
N LEU A 98 2.72 9.47 22.73
CA LEU A 98 2.53 9.47 21.28
C LEU A 98 3.37 8.35 20.62
N ARG A 99 4.59 8.08 21.12
CA ARG A 99 5.38 6.91 20.68
C ARG A 99 4.68 5.61 21.05
N ARG A 100 4.19 5.48 22.28
CA ARG A 100 3.46 4.30 22.73
C ARG A 100 2.19 4.06 21.90
N ALA A 101 1.41 5.10 21.64
CA ALA A 101 0.22 5.02 20.79
C ALA A 101 0.56 4.64 19.34
N LYS A 102 1.72 5.07 18.82
CA LYS A 102 2.23 4.64 17.52
C LYS A 102 2.63 3.16 17.52
N ASP A 103 3.32 2.71 18.55
CA ASP A 103 3.77 1.32 18.67
C ASP A 103 2.58 0.37 18.83
N GLU A 104 1.59 0.74 19.65
CA GLU A 104 0.33 -0.01 19.81
C GLU A 104 -0.44 -0.06 18.48
N ARG A 105 -0.51 1.05 17.74
CA ARG A 105 -1.13 1.08 16.41
C ARG A 105 -0.37 0.21 15.41
N GLN A 106 0.96 0.23 15.41
CA GLN A 106 1.77 -0.61 14.53
C GLN A 106 1.58 -2.10 14.84
N ALA A 107 1.49 -2.47 16.12
CA ALA A 107 1.21 -3.83 16.53
C ALA A 107 -0.18 -4.30 16.07
N LEU A 108 -1.20 -3.45 16.22
CA LEU A 108 -2.54 -3.75 15.72
C LEU A 108 -2.55 -3.92 14.19
N LEU A 109 -1.89 -3.03 13.46
CA LEU A 109 -1.79 -3.12 12.00
C LEU A 109 -1.06 -4.38 11.55
N ALA A 110 0.02 -4.77 12.23
CA ALA A 110 0.71 -6.03 11.92
C ALA A 110 -0.19 -7.24 12.12
N SER A 111 -1.03 -7.24 13.18
CA SER A 111 -1.99 -8.32 13.41
C SER A 111 -3.14 -8.35 12.38
N GLU A 112 -3.58 -7.19 11.90
CA GLU A 112 -4.58 -7.09 10.84
C GLU A 112 -4.04 -7.57 9.50
N ASP A 113 -2.80 -7.22 9.17
CA ASP A 113 -2.13 -7.64 7.94
C ASP A 113 -1.90 -9.16 7.91
N GLU A 114 -1.49 -9.75 9.04
CA GLU A 114 -1.35 -11.20 9.17
C GLU A 114 -2.70 -11.92 8.98
N ALA A 115 -3.76 -11.43 9.63
CA ALA A 115 -5.11 -11.98 9.46
C ALA A 115 -5.62 -11.81 8.02
N GLY A 116 -5.32 -10.67 7.38
CA GLY A 116 -5.65 -10.37 5.99
C GLY A 116 -4.96 -11.34 5.01
N SER A 117 -3.68 -11.62 5.23
CA SER A 117 -2.91 -12.58 4.42
C SER A 117 -3.47 -14.00 4.51
N ILE A 118 -3.83 -14.46 5.71
CA ILE A 118 -4.46 -15.78 5.89
C ILE A 118 -5.82 -15.82 5.18
N LEU A 119 -6.64 -14.77 5.32
CA LEU A 119 -7.93 -14.69 4.66
C LEU A 119 -7.80 -14.68 3.14
N GLU A 120 -6.80 -13.98 2.60
CA GLU A 120 -6.48 -13.97 1.17
C GLU A 120 -6.14 -15.37 0.67
N ILE A 121 -5.24 -16.09 1.34
CA ILE A 121 -4.89 -17.48 0.99
C ILE A 121 -6.14 -18.38 0.97
N VAL A 122 -6.99 -18.26 1.99
CA VAL A 122 -8.25 -19.03 2.08
C VAL A 122 -9.19 -18.66 0.92
N LEU A 123 -9.37 -17.37 0.65
CA LEU A 123 -10.22 -16.89 -0.45
C LEU A 123 -9.65 -17.22 -1.83
N THR A 124 -8.34 -17.45 -1.98
CA THR A 124 -7.75 -17.92 -3.25
C THR A 124 -7.94 -19.43 -3.44
N LEU A 125 -7.84 -20.23 -2.38
CA LEU A 125 -7.85 -21.70 -2.47
C LEU A 125 -9.24 -22.33 -2.37
N VAL A 126 -10.17 -21.72 -1.64
CA VAL A 126 -11.50 -22.29 -1.38
C VAL A 126 -12.45 -22.22 -2.59
N PRO A 127 -12.59 -21.07 -3.29
CA PRO A 127 -13.50 -20.95 -4.44
C PRO A 127 -13.30 -21.92 -5.59
N PRO A 128 -12.08 -22.37 -5.97
CA PRO A 128 -11.93 -23.38 -7.01
C PRO A 128 -12.27 -24.81 -6.52
N VAL A 129 -12.17 -25.09 -5.22
CA VAL A 129 -12.36 -26.44 -4.68
C VAL A 129 -13.84 -26.76 -4.44
N LEU A 130 -14.62 -25.81 -3.93
CA LEU A 130 -16.05 -26.02 -3.61
C LEU A 130 -16.90 -26.45 -4.83
N PRO A 131 -16.86 -25.72 -5.97
CA PRO A 131 -17.64 -26.08 -7.14
C PRO A 131 -17.02 -27.21 -7.95
N TRP A 132 -15.80 -27.67 -7.63
CA TRP A 132 -15.03 -28.61 -8.45
C TRP A 132 -15.80 -29.87 -8.87
N SER A 133 -16.53 -30.47 -7.92
CA SER A 133 -17.34 -31.67 -8.16
C SER A 133 -18.53 -31.39 -9.09
N ILE A 134 -19.15 -30.22 -8.95
CA ILE A 134 -20.28 -29.77 -9.76
C ILE A 134 -19.78 -29.44 -11.17
N ASP A 135 -18.67 -28.71 -11.28
CA ASP A 135 -18.04 -28.37 -12.57
C ASP A 135 -17.60 -29.63 -13.31
N SER A 136 -17.01 -30.60 -12.61
CA SER A 136 -16.63 -31.90 -13.19
C SER A 136 -17.85 -32.65 -13.73
N PHE A 137 -18.96 -32.64 -13.01
CA PHE A 137 -20.21 -33.25 -13.47
C PHE A 137 -20.78 -32.52 -14.70
N ILE A 138 -20.85 -31.19 -14.67
CA ILE A 138 -21.34 -30.37 -15.78
C ILE A 138 -20.49 -30.62 -17.04
N MET A 139 -19.17 -30.64 -16.90
CA MET A 139 -18.25 -30.85 -18.03
C MET A 139 -18.39 -32.26 -18.63
N ARG A 140 -18.49 -33.30 -17.79
CA ARG A 140 -18.73 -34.68 -18.26
C ARG A 140 -20.08 -34.82 -18.96
N TYR A 141 -21.10 -34.12 -18.47
CA TYR A 141 -22.41 -34.06 -19.10
C TYR A 141 -22.34 -33.36 -20.46
N GLN A 142 -21.66 -32.23 -20.57
CA GLN A 142 -21.50 -31.47 -21.83
C GLN A 142 -20.72 -32.22 -22.91
N ILE A 143 -19.74 -33.04 -22.52
CA ILE A 143 -19.00 -33.91 -23.46
C ILE A 143 -19.85 -35.07 -23.97
N GLY A 144 -21.01 -35.34 -23.36
CA GLY A 144 -21.85 -36.47 -23.74
C GLY A 144 -21.32 -37.80 -23.24
N LEU A 145 -20.59 -37.80 -22.12
CA LEU A 145 -20.16 -39.06 -21.46
C LEU A 145 -21.38 -39.88 -20.99
N TYR A 146 -22.51 -39.21 -20.76
CA TYR A 146 -23.78 -39.82 -20.38
C TYR A 146 -24.73 -39.86 -21.57
N ASP A 147 -25.42 -40.98 -21.74
CA ASP A 147 -26.44 -41.15 -22.77
C ASP A 147 -27.62 -40.19 -22.55
N ALA A 148 -27.97 -39.43 -23.60
CA ALA A 148 -29.05 -38.45 -23.58
C ALA A 148 -30.44 -39.08 -23.41
N GLY A 149 -30.57 -40.39 -23.66
CA GLY A 149 -31.81 -41.14 -23.43
C GLY A 149 -32.11 -41.43 -21.95
N GLN A 150 -31.15 -41.23 -21.04
CA GLN A 150 -31.30 -41.55 -19.62
C GLN A 150 -31.84 -40.36 -18.82
N PRO A 151 -32.67 -40.59 -17.78
CA PRO A 151 -33.13 -39.52 -16.91
C PRO A 151 -31.97 -38.92 -16.12
N PHE A 152 -32.00 -37.62 -15.87
CA PHE A 152 -30.95 -36.89 -15.14
C PHE A 152 -30.59 -37.53 -13.78
N ALA A 153 -31.59 -38.07 -13.07
CA ALA A 153 -31.38 -38.76 -11.80
C ALA A 153 -30.47 -40.00 -11.94
N TYR A 154 -30.51 -40.69 -13.08
CA TYR A 154 -29.61 -41.81 -13.37
C TYR A 154 -28.17 -41.32 -13.59
N CYS A 155 -27.98 -40.22 -14.33
CA CYS A 155 -26.67 -39.60 -14.53
C CYS A 155 -26.05 -39.13 -13.21
N LEU A 156 -26.86 -38.51 -12.34
CA LEU A 156 -26.40 -38.10 -11.01
C LEU A 156 -26.03 -39.32 -10.16
N ARG A 157 -26.88 -40.36 -10.13
CA ARG A 157 -26.60 -41.58 -9.37
C ARG A 157 -25.32 -42.26 -9.86
N THR A 158 -25.12 -42.39 -11.16
CA THR A 158 -23.90 -43.01 -11.74
C THR A 158 -22.64 -42.21 -11.42
N PHE A 159 -22.71 -40.87 -11.40
CA PHE A 159 -21.59 -40.02 -10.96
C PHE A 159 -21.24 -40.21 -9.48
N TRP A 160 -22.23 -40.31 -8.60
CA TRP A 160 -22.02 -40.43 -7.15
C TRP A 160 -21.77 -41.86 -6.65
N THR A 161 -22.13 -42.88 -7.43
CA THR A 161 -21.99 -44.30 -7.02
C THR A 161 -20.54 -44.67 -6.69
N PRO A 162 -19.51 -44.29 -7.47
CA PRO A 162 -18.11 -44.52 -7.11
C PRO A 162 -17.71 -43.81 -5.81
N ALA A 163 -18.27 -42.62 -5.52
CA ALA A 163 -17.99 -41.90 -4.29
C ALA A 163 -18.57 -42.60 -3.05
N LEU A 164 -19.78 -43.16 -3.18
CA LEU A 164 -20.48 -43.81 -2.08
C LEU A 164 -20.02 -45.25 -1.85
N ALA A 165 -19.62 -45.97 -2.90
CA ALA A 165 -19.26 -47.39 -2.82
C ALA A 165 -17.73 -47.65 -2.79
N GLY A 166 -16.91 -46.73 -3.32
CA GLY A 166 -15.47 -46.96 -3.54
C GLY A 166 -14.55 -46.43 -2.44
N GLY A 167 -15.09 -46.08 -1.26
CA GLY A 167 -14.31 -45.50 -0.16
C GLY A 167 -13.61 -44.19 -0.55
N LEU A 168 -12.47 -43.88 0.10
CA LEU A 168 -11.72 -42.64 -0.17
C LEU A 168 -11.21 -42.55 -1.62
N GLN A 169 -10.81 -43.67 -2.21
CA GLN A 169 -10.30 -43.69 -3.58
C GLN A 169 -11.42 -43.44 -4.60
N GLY A 170 -12.59 -44.05 -4.41
CA GLY A 170 -13.76 -43.81 -5.24
C GLY A 170 -14.33 -42.40 -5.07
N ALA A 171 -14.30 -41.86 -3.85
CA ALA A 171 -14.64 -40.46 -3.58
C ALA A 171 -13.72 -39.49 -4.33
N TYR A 172 -12.41 -39.76 -4.34
CA TYR A 172 -11.46 -38.97 -5.12
C TYR A 172 -11.74 -39.05 -6.63
N CYS A 173 -11.88 -40.26 -7.19
CA CYS A 173 -12.13 -40.45 -8.63
C CYS A 173 -13.42 -39.80 -9.14
N ALA A 174 -14.45 -39.70 -8.29
CA ALA A 174 -15.72 -39.08 -8.65
C ALA A 174 -15.72 -37.56 -8.39
N LEU A 175 -15.32 -37.13 -7.19
CA LEU A 175 -15.53 -35.76 -6.72
C LEU A 175 -14.34 -34.83 -6.97
N LEU A 176 -13.12 -35.37 -7.00
CA LEU A 176 -11.86 -34.62 -7.04
C LEU A 176 -10.94 -35.06 -8.18
N ALA A 177 -11.48 -35.69 -9.22
CA ALA A 177 -10.68 -36.06 -10.40
C ALA A 177 -10.03 -34.80 -11.00
N GLY A 178 -8.73 -34.86 -11.29
CA GLY A 178 -7.95 -33.70 -11.73
C GLY A 178 -7.60 -32.70 -10.64
N GLY A 179 -8.22 -32.80 -9.45
CA GLY A 179 -8.08 -31.83 -8.38
C GLY A 179 -6.64 -31.68 -7.89
N ALA A 180 -5.86 -32.76 -7.84
CA ALA A 180 -4.46 -32.69 -7.40
C ALA A 180 -3.54 -31.94 -8.39
N ALA A 181 -3.74 -32.14 -9.69
CA ALA A 181 -3.00 -31.43 -10.72
C ALA A 181 -3.43 -29.95 -10.77
N SER A 182 -4.73 -29.67 -10.59
CA SER A 182 -5.25 -28.31 -10.50
C SER A 182 -4.75 -27.55 -9.27
N THR A 183 -4.77 -28.17 -8.09
CA THR A 183 -4.24 -27.54 -6.87
C THR A 183 -2.76 -27.29 -6.98
N LEU A 184 -1.99 -28.21 -7.57
CA LEU A 184 -0.57 -27.96 -7.87
C LEU A 184 -0.40 -26.74 -8.78
N HIS A 185 -1.18 -26.65 -9.87
CA HIS A 185 -1.14 -25.50 -10.76
C HIS A 185 -1.49 -24.20 -10.01
N ALA A 186 -2.56 -24.19 -9.21
CA ALA A 186 -2.99 -23.04 -8.43
C ALA A 186 -1.95 -22.61 -7.37
N VAL A 187 -1.30 -23.56 -6.69
CA VAL A 187 -0.26 -23.28 -5.69
C VAL A 187 0.99 -22.69 -6.36
N VAL A 188 1.45 -23.28 -7.47
CA VAL A 188 2.62 -22.74 -8.19
C VAL A 188 2.29 -21.37 -8.78
N ARG A 189 1.05 -21.17 -9.24
CA ARG A 189 0.55 -19.89 -9.73
C ARG A 189 0.56 -18.82 -8.63
N ALA A 190 -0.02 -19.12 -7.47
CA ALA A 190 -0.06 -18.20 -6.33
C ALA A 190 1.35 -17.87 -5.80
N ALA A 191 2.23 -18.87 -5.74
CA ALA A 191 3.63 -18.66 -5.36
C ALA A 191 4.39 -17.77 -6.37
N SER A 192 4.08 -17.92 -7.66
CA SER A 192 4.66 -17.07 -8.71
C SER A 192 4.15 -15.64 -8.65
N ASP A 193 2.87 -15.44 -8.34
CA ASP A 193 2.27 -14.12 -8.12
C ASP A 193 2.95 -13.40 -6.95
N LEU A 194 3.07 -14.07 -5.82
CA LEU A 194 3.80 -13.55 -4.65
C LEU A 194 5.26 -13.22 -4.99
N ALA A 195 5.95 -14.09 -5.73
CA ALA A 195 7.34 -13.84 -6.13
C ALA A 195 7.47 -12.61 -7.04
N VAL A 196 6.54 -12.44 -7.99
CA VAL A 196 6.50 -11.29 -8.89
C VAL A 196 6.24 -10.01 -8.09
N ASP A 197 5.32 -10.02 -7.13
CA ASP A 197 5.01 -8.86 -6.29
C ASP A 197 6.18 -8.47 -5.38
N VAL A 198 6.86 -9.45 -4.77
CA VAL A 198 8.06 -9.21 -3.94
C VAL A 198 9.18 -8.55 -4.75
N ILE A 199 9.31 -8.87 -6.04
CA ILE A 199 10.30 -8.26 -6.94
C ILE A 199 9.82 -6.90 -7.45
N ALA A 200 8.54 -6.76 -7.78
CA ALA A 200 7.98 -5.53 -8.33
C ALA A 200 7.88 -4.41 -7.29
N HIS A 201 7.57 -4.73 -6.04
CA HIS A 201 7.40 -3.76 -4.96
C HIS A 201 8.64 -2.84 -4.73
N PRO A 202 9.87 -3.36 -4.54
CA PRO A 202 11.04 -2.50 -4.37
C PRO A 202 11.34 -1.67 -5.61
N ILE A 203 11.04 -2.21 -6.80
CA ILE A 203 11.21 -1.49 -8.07
C ILE A 203 10.24 -0.30 -8.12
N ARG A 204 8.94 -0.50 -7.82
CA ARG A 204 7.94 0.58 -7.74
C ARG A 204 8.35 1.64 -6.70
N GLY A 205 8.84 1.20 -5.54
CA GLY A 205 9.35 2.10 -4.49
C GLY A 205 10.56 2.93 -4.94
N ALA A 206 11.51 2.31 -5.66
CA ALA A 206 12.66 3.00 -6.23
C ALA A 206 12.23 4.04 -7.28
N MET A 207 11.26 3.70 -8.14
CA MET A 207 10.73 4.60 -9.17
C MET A 207 10.11 5.88 -8.57
N LEU A 208 9.41 5.76 -7.44
CA LEU A 208 8.77 6.89 -6.77
C LEU A 208 9.80 7.80 -6.06
N ARG A 209 10.84 7.22 -5.46
CA ARG A 209 11.90 7.98 -4.74
C ARG A 209 12.78 8.82 -5.68
N GLN A 210 12.90 8.41 -6.94
CA GLN A 210 13.88 8.99 -7.86
C GLN A 210 13.44 10.31 -8.52
N GLY A 211 12.22 10.80 -8.23
CA GLY A 211 11.75 12.13 -8.65
C GLY A 211 11.56 12.31 -10.16
N TRP A 212 11.30 11.22 -10.89
CA TRP A 212 11.22 11.25 -12.36
C TRP A 212 10.00 12.02 -12.87
N ARG A 213 10.09 12.53 -14.12
CA ARG A 213 8.96 13.18 -14.79
C ARG A 213 7.76 12.24 -14.86
N ARG A 214 6.55 12.75 -14.56
CA ARG A 214 5.28 11.99 -14.55
C ARG A 214 5.05 11.14 -15.81
N LYS A 215 5.46 11.63 -17.00
CA LYS A 215 5.33 10.88 -18.27
C LYS A 215 6.23 9.64 -18.32
N THR A 216 7.46 9.74 -17.79
CA THR A 216 8.41 8.62 -17.72
C THR A 216 7.95 7.60 -16.69
N LEU A 217 7.49 8.05 -15.52
CA LEU A 217 6.96 7.18 -14.48
C LEU A 217 5.76 6.35 -14.97
N ARG A 218 4.84 6.95 -15.74
CA ARG A 218 3.72 6.23 -16.36
C ARG A 218 4.17 5.17 -17.37
N ARG A 219 5.13 5.48 -18.25
CA ARG A 219 5.65 4.50 -19.22
C ARG A 219 6.33 3.33 -18.52
N LEU A 220 7.13 3.64 -17.52
CA LEU A 220 7.88 2.65 -16.76
C LEU A 220 6.95 1.74 -15.94
N GLY A 221 5.88 2.31 -15.36
CA GLY A 221 4.82 1.55 -14.70
C GLY A 221 4.08 0.61 -15.67
N LEU A 222 3.76 1.07 -16.89
CA LEU A 222 3.17 0.22 -17.92
C LEU A 222 4.12 -0.92 -18.33
N VAL A 223 5.42 -0.63 -18.49
CA VAL A 223 6.42 -1.66 -18.81
C VAL A 223 6.53 -2.69 -17.69
N LEU A 224 6.53 -2.25 -16.43
CA LEU A 224 6.56 -3.14 -15.28
C LEU A 224 5.31 -4.01 -15.22
N GLN A 225 4.12 -3.44 -15.44
CA GLN A 225 2.87 -4.18 -15.49
C GLN A 225 2.85 -5.20 -16.65
N CYS A 226 3.34 -4.82 -17.83
CA CYS A 226 3.49 -5.75 -18.95
C CYS A 226 4.46 -6.88 -18.62
N TRP A 227 5.55 -6.59 -17.90
CA TRP A 227 6.52 -7.59 -17.46
C TRP A 227 5.91 -8.56 -16.43
N GLU A 228 5.19 -8.05 -15.43
CA GLU A 228 4.49 -8.88 -14.42
C GLU A 228 3.54 -9.86 -15.09
N VAL A 229 2.69 -9.36 -15.99
CA VAL A 229 1.77 -10.20 -16.77
C VAL A 229 2.54 -11.18 -17.65
N ALA A 230 3.63 -10.77 -18.30
CA ALA A 230 4.41 -11.66 -19.17
C ALA A 230 5.06 -12.81 -18.39
N VAL A 231 5.70 -12.54 -17.25
CA VAL A 231 6.34 -13.56 -16.40
C VAL A 231 5.29 -14.55 -15.93
N LEU A 232 4.17 -14.05 -15.43
CA LEU A 232 3.05 -14.87 -15.01
C LEU A 232 2.52 -15.75 -16.16
N ARG A 233 2.36 -15.21 -17.37
CA ARG A 233 1.89 -16.03 -18.51
C ARG A 233 2.93 -17.05 -18.97
N CYS A 234 4.23 -16.77 -18.82
CA CYS A 234 5.26 -17.77 -19.06
C CYS A 234 5.15 -18.96 -18.10
N VAL A 235 4.81 -18.72 -16.82
CA VAL A 235 4.55 -19.79 -15.85
C VAL A 235 3.35 -20.63 -16.27
N ASP A 236 2.27 -19.99 -16.73
CA ASP A 236 1.07 -20.71 -17.20
C ASP A 236 1.37 -21.58 -18.43
N VAL A 237 2.17 -21.07 -19.36
CA VAL A 237 2.65 -21.85 -20.51
C VAL A 237 3.47 -23.05 -20.04
N LEU A 238 4.38 -22.88 -19.08
CA LEU A 238 5.20 -23.99 -18.55
C LEU A 238 4.34 -25.07 -17.86
N LEU A 239 3.30 -24.66 -17.14
CA LEU A 239 2.40 -25.56 -16.39
C LEU A 239 1.24 -26.11 -17.24
N LEU A 240 1.19 -25.78 -18.51
CA LEU A 240 0.12 -26.16 -19.42
C LEU A 240 -0.07 -27.70 -19.54
N PRO A 241 0.99 -28.55 -19.51
CA PRO A 241 0.81 -30.00 -19.45
C PRO A 241 0.09 -30.50 -18.18
N VAL A 242 0.32 -29.83 -17.04
CA VAL A 242 -0.35 -30.13 -15.77
C VAL A 242 -1.82 -29.75 -15.84
N HIS A 243 -2.10 -28.56 -16.38
CA HIS A 243 -3.46 -28.08 -16.56
C HIS A 243 -4.25 -28.96 -17.55
N TYR A 244 -3.63 -29.35 -18.67
CA TYR A 244 -4.22 -30.28 -19.63
C TYR A 244 -4.55 -31.63 -18.97
N TRP A 245 -3.63 -32.19 -18.19
CA TRP A 245 -3.86 -33.45 -17.47
C TRP A 245 -5.02 -33.34 -16.47
N SER A 246 -5.07 -32.24 -15.71
CA SER A 246 -6.18 -31.94 -14.81
C SER A 246 -7.51 -31.93 -15.55
N MET A 247 -7.60 -31.18 -16.65
CA MET A 247 -8.81 -31.10 -17.46
C MET A 247 -9.19 -32.48 -18.02
N ALA A 248 -8.24 -33.24 -18.57
CA ALA A 248 -8.51 -34.57 -19.09
C ALA A 248 -9.09 -35.53 -18.03
N GLN A 249 -8.63 -35.41 -16.77
CA GLN A 249 -9.18 -36.18 -15.64
C GLN A 249 -10.55 -35.68 -15.20
N GLN A 250 -10.77 -34.36 -15.17
CA GLN A 250 -12.09 -33.78 -14.88
C GLN A 250 -13.13 -34.23 -15.91
N LEU A 251 -12.77 -34.23 -17.19
CA LEU A 251 -13.61 -34.66 -18.30
C LEU A 251 -13.86 -36.19 -18.32
N GLY A 252 -13.11 -36.97 -17.53
CA GLY A 252 -13.21 -38.43 -17.51
C GLY A 252 -12.57 -39.12 -18.72
N LEU A 253 -11.77 -38.40 -19.51
CA LEU A 253 -11.03 -38.94 -20.66
C LEU A 253 -9.74 -39.64 -20.23
N ALA A 254 -9.13 -39.17 -19.15
CA ALA A 254 -7.96 -39.78 -18.53
C ALA A 254 -8.34 -40.47 -17.20
N PRO A 255 -7.65 -41.55 -16.81
CA PRO A 255 -7.88 -42.17 -15.51
C PRO A 255 -7.49 -41.21 -14.37
N ALA A 256 -8.23 -41.25 -13.27
CA ALA A 256 -7.98 -40.41 -12.08
C ALA A 256 -6.63 -40.70 -11.41
N PHE A 257 -6.06 -41.88 -11.65
CA PHE A 257 -4.71 -42.26 -11.24
C PHE A 257 -3.87 -42.56 -12.48
N PRO A 258 -2.63 -42.04 -12.57
CA PRO A 258 -1.86 -41.29 -11.57
C PRO A 258 -2.34 -39.84 -11.34
N LEU A 259 -2.08 -39.30 -10.14
CA LEU A 259 -2.51 -37.95 -9.71
C LEU A 259 -1.86 -36.83 -10.52
N LEU A 260 -0.63 -37.05 -10.96
CA LEU A 260 0.17 -36.09 -11.71
C LEU A 260 0.55 -36.68 -13.07
N PRO A 261 0.75 -35.81 -14.08
CA PRO A 261 1.26 -36.26 -15.35
C PRO A 261 2.66 -36.90 -15.18
N PRO A 262 3.02 -37.88 -16.02
CA PRO A 262 4.36 -38.46 -15.99
C PRO A 262 5.41 -37.36 -16.20
N ALA A 263 6.52 -37.40 -15.45
CA ALA A 263 7.56 -36.35 -15.53
C ALA A 263 8.07 -36.09 -16.96
N ARG A 264 8.00 -37.10 -17.84
CA ARG A 264 8.36 -36.98 -19.26
C ARG A 264 7.46 -36.04 -20.05
N SER A 265 6.20 -35.87 -19.68
CA SER A 265 5.28 -34.95 -20.38
C SER A 265 5.43 -33.50 -19.94
N LEU A 266 6.17 -33.22 -18.85
CA LEU A 266 6.54 -31.89 -18.39
C LEU A 266 7.74 -31.31 -19.16
N LEU A 267 8.56 -32.17 -19.76
CA LEU A 267 9.74 -31.73 -20.50
C LEU A 267 9.31 -31.20 -21.88
N PRO A 268 9.53 -29.91 -22.19
CA PRO A 268 9.01 -29.30 -23.42
C PRO A 268 9.60 -29.89 -24.71
N TRP A 269 10.75 -30.57 -24.61
CA TRP A 269 11.49 -31.10 -25.76
C TRP A 269 11.16 -32.58 -26.03
N HIS A 270 10.38 -33.21 -25.16
CA HIS A 270 10.01 -34.61 -25.32
C HIS A 270 8.81 -34.73 -26.27
N PRO A 271 8.79 -35.69 -27.22
CA PRO A 271 7.71 -35.83 -28.19
C PRO A 271 6.35 -36.17 -27.57
N SER A 272 6.34 -36.78 -26.38
CA SER A 272 5.11 -37.07 -25.63
C SER A 272 4.66 -35.93 -24.71
N SER A 273 5.30 -34.77 -24.77
CA SER A 273 4.90 -33.60 -23.99
C SER A 273 3.75 -32.88 -24.66
N PHE A 274 2.89 -32.25 -23.85
CA PHE A 274 1.82 -31.40 -24.38
C PHE A 274 2.40 -30.23 -25.20
N HIS A 275 3.62 -29.80 -24.91
CA HIS A 275 4.30 -28.77 -25.70
C HIS A 275 4.66 -29.20 -27.13
N ALA A 276 4.78 -30.50 -27.41
CA ALA A 276 5.08 -30.97 -28.75
C ALA A 276 3.81 -31.02 -29.61
N PHE A 277 2.72 -31.62 -29.11
CA PHE A 277 1.48 -31.82 -29.88
C PHE A 277 0.42 -30.73 -29.66
N GLY A 278 0.41 -30.06 -28.52
CA GLY A 278 -0.65 -29.11 -28.13
C GLY A 278 -0.67 -27.83 -28.96
N TRP A 279 0.42 -27.52 -29.67
CA TRP A 279 0.51 -26.37 -30.59
C TRP A 279 0.16 -26.73 -32.03
N GLU A 280 -0.10 -28.01 -32.32
CA GLU A 280 -0.53 -28.41 -33.65
C GLU A 280 -1.92 -27.85 -33.97
N PRO A 281 -2.12 -27.25 -35.16
CA PRO A 281 -3.37 -26.61 -35.51
C PRO A 281 -4.47 -27.65 -35.78
N LEU A 282 -5.65 -27.47 -35.17
CA LEU A 282 -6.83 -28.31 -35.47
C LEU A 282 -7.39 -28.04 -36.87
N VAL A 283 -7.23 -26.81 -37.37
CA VAL A 283 -7.69 -26.39 -38.69
C VAL A 283 -6.50 -25.93 -39.54
N ASN A 284 -6.40 -26.44 -40.76
CA ASN A 284 -5.27 -26.18 -41.68
C ASN A 284 -5.33 -24.79 -42.35
N LEU A 285 -5.55 -23.75 -41.55
CA LEU A 285 -5.55 -22.34 -41.97
C LEU A 285 -4.37 -21.63 -41.31
N ARG A 286 -3.55 -20.87 -42.05
CA ARG A 286 -2.26 -20.34 -41.54
C ARG A 286 -2.35 -19.49 -40.26
N PHE A 287 -3.38 -18.66 -40.11
CA PHE A 287 -3.54 -17.77 -38.95
C PHE A 287 -4.58 -18.28 -37.95
N VAL A 288 -5.68 -18.86 -38.44
CA VAL A 288 -6.72 -19.47 -37.59
C VAL A 288 -6.22 -20.76 -36.95
N GLY A 289 -5.32 -21.49 -37.62
CA GLY A 289 -4.75 -22.74 -37.16
C GLY A 289 -4.06 -22.62 -35.80
N VAL A 290 -3.23 -21.59 -35.62
CA VAL A 290 -2.52 -21.35 -34.35
C VAL A 290 -3.50 -21.00 -33.23
N LEU A 291 -4.51 -20.17 -33.51
CA LEU A 291 -5.57 -19.82 -32.55
C LEU A 291 -6.48 -21.01 -32.23
N SER A 292 -6.63 -21.95 -33.17
CA SER A 292 -7.38 -23.19 -33.00
C SER A 292 -6.56 -24.32 -32.35
N SER A 293 -5.29 -24.07 -32.00
CA SER A 293 -4.49 -25.09 -31.32
C SER A 293 -5.03 -25.35 -29.90
N PRO A 294 -4.99 -26.60 -29.40
CA PRO A 294 -5.41 -26.92 -28.04
C PRO A 294 -4.71 -26.08 -26.97
N ALA A 295 -3.42 -25.79 -27.14
CA ALA A 295 -2.64 -24.93 -26.25
C ALA A 295 -3.18 -23.49 -26.22
N ALA A 296 -3.46 -22.91 -27.39
CA ALA A 296 -3.99 -21.56 -27.47
C ALA A 296 -5.40 -21.46 -26.88
N LEU A 297 -6.25 -22.47 -27.11
CA LEU A 297 -7.60 -22.53 -26.52
C LEU A 297 -7.56 -22.67 -25.00
N LEU A 298 -6.66 -23.51 -24.46
CA LEU A 298 -6.47 -23.64 -23.01
C LEU A 298 -5.92 -22.36 -22.40
N LEU A 299 -4.94 -21.71 -23.04
CA LEU A 299 -4.43 -20.42 -22.57
C LEU A 299 -5.51 -19.34 -22.61
N PHE A 300 -6.34 -19.32 -23.66
CA PHE A 300 -7.47 -18.41 -23.74
C PHE A 300 -8.51 -18.69 -22.64
N TYR A 301 -8.77 -19.95 -22.34
CA TYR A 301 -9.63 -20.35 -21.23
C TYR A 301 -9.07 -19.87 -19.88
N ILE A 302 -7.78 -20.11 -19.61
CA ILE A 302 -7.11 -19.62 -18.39
C ILE A 302 -7.19 -18.09 -18.30
N LEU A 303 -6.92 -17.39 -19.40
CA LEU A 303 -7.04 -15.93 -19.49
C LEU A 303 -8.47 -15.45 -19.20
N ALA A 304 -9.49 -16.12 -19.74
CA ALA A 304 -10.89 -15.75 -19.54
C ALA A 304 -11.35 -16.01 -18.10
N VAL A 305 -10.89 -17.10 -17.48
CA VAL A 305 -11.15 -17.42 -16.07
C VAL A 305 -10.47 -16.40 -15.16
N ASP A 306 -9.21 -16.08 -15.42
CA ASP A 306 -8.45 -15.06 -14.68
C ASP A 306 -9.08 -13.67 -14.80
N PHE A 307 -9.62 -13.34 -15.98
CA PHE A 307 -10.30 -12.06 -16.17
C PHE A 307 -11.56 -11.99 -15.29
N ARG A 308 -12.33 -13.09 -15.22
CA ARG A 308 -13.53 -13.20 -14.38
C ARG A 308 -13.21 -13.13 -12.89
N SER A 309 -12.19 -13.84 -12.43
CA SER A 309 -11.79 -13.83 -11.01
C SER A 309 -11.28 -12.45 -10.55
N ASN A 310 -10.52 -11.75 -11.40
CA ASN A 310 -10.05 -10.38 -11.12
C ASN A 310 -11.17 -9.32 -11.12
N LEU A 311 -12.30 -9.61 -11.76
CA LEU A 311 -13.48 -8.74 -11.78
C LEU A 311 -14.37 -8.93 -10.54
N ASP A 312 -14.44 -10.14 -10.00
CA ASP A 312 -15.34 -10.50 -8.90
C ASP A 312 -14.70 -10.34 -7.50
N LEU A 313 -13.38 -10.27 -7.40
CA LEU A 313 -12.66 -10.05 -6.14
C LEU A 313 -11.86 -8.73 -6.22
N PRO A 314 -12.35 -7.62 -5.65
CA PRO A 314 -11.46 -6.55 -5.25
C PRO A 314 -10.54 -7.13 -4.19
N ILE A 315 -9.35 -7.54 -4.62
CA ILE A 315 -8.32 -8.14 -3.77
C ILE A 315 -8.19 -7.24 -2.54
N ALA A 316 -8.38 -7.83 -1.35
CA ALA A 316 -8.30 -7.09 -0.10
C ALA A 316 -6.97 -6.34 -0.01
N SER A 317 -5.87 -6.91 -0.50
CA SER A 317 -4.55 -6.27 -0.60
C SER A 317 -4.50 -5.03 -1.51
N LYS A 318 -5.39 -4.91 -2.52
CA LYS A 318 -5.56 -3.69 -3.34
C LYS A 318 -6.52 -2.66 -2.71
N ALA A 319 -7.40 -3.10 -1.81
CA ALA A 319 -8.26 -2.23 -1.03
C ALA A 319 -7.57 -1.71 0.25
N THR A 320 -6.55 -2.42 0.75
CA THR A 320 -5.81 -2.10 1.98
C THR A 320 -4.46 -1.43 1.75
N GLU A 321 -4.05 -1.13 0.50
CA GLU A 321 -3.05 -0.08 0.23
C GLU A 321 -3.62 1.31 0.57
N VAL A 322 -4.08 1.49 1.81
CA VAL A 322 -4.09 2.78 2.47
C VAL A 322 -2.62 3.13 2.65
N GLN A 323 -2.04 3.79 1.65
CA GLN A 323 -0.81 4.55 1.85
C GLN A 323 -1.11 5.55 2.96
N TYR A 324 -0.70 5.21 4.20
CA TYR A 324 -0.75 6.15 5.31
C TYR A 324 0.29 7.24 5.03
N THR A 325 -0.16 8.30 4.38
CA THR A 325 0.53 9.58 4.34
C THR A 325 0.89 9.95 5.77
N GLY A 326 2.16 10.23 6.03
CA GLY A 326 2.65 10.62 7.34
C GLY A 326 1.83 11.79 7.88
N ALA A 327 1.68 11.83 9.21
CA ALA A 327 0.81 12.72 9.96
C ALA A 327 1.01 14.25 9.77
N ASN A 328 1.83 14.68 8.80
CA ASN A 328 2.12 16.08 8.49
C ASN A 328 1.67 16.54 7.09
N ASP A 329 1.09 15.67 6.25
CA ASP A 329 0.61 16.09 4.92
C ASP A 329 -0.84 16.57 4.97
N THR A 330 -1.05 17.75 5.54
CA THR A 330 -2.19 18.59 5.19
C THR A 330 -1.91 19.18 3.80
N ASP A 331 -2.53 18.61 2.76
CA ASP A 331 -2.74 19.16 1.40
C ASP A 331 -2.47 18.17 0.26
N LEU A 332 -2.91 16.92 0.39
CA LEU A 332 -3.19 16.10 -0.78
C LEU A 332 -4.69 15.92 -0.92
N LEU A 333 -5.30 16.87 -1.62
CA LEU A 333 -6.52 16.66 -2.39
C LEU A 333 -6.38 15.31 -3.10
N VAL A 334 -7.05 14.30 -2.56
CA VAL A 334 -7.31 13.04 -3.25
C VAL A 334 -8.07 13.42 -4.50
N ASP A 335 -7.35 13.59 -5.60
CA ASP A 335 -7.93 13.79 -6.91
C ASP A 335 -8.72 12.51 -7.18
N ARG A 336 -10.04 12.57 -6.92
CA ARG A 336 -10.98 11.50 -7.27
C ARG A 336 -10.70 11.21 -8.73
N GLN A 337 -10.03 10.10 -9.01
CA GLN A 337 -9.92 9.62 -10.37
C GLN A 337 -11.35 9.44 -10.85
N ALA A 338 -11.78 10.34 -11.73
CA ALA A 338 -13.03 10.19 -12.43
C ALA A 338 -12.92 8.88 -13.19
N LEU A 339 -13.62 7.84 -12.70
CA LEU A 339 -13.78 6.59 -13.43
C LEU A 339 -14.15 6.96 -14.87
N PRO A 340 -13.36 6.57 -15.88
CA PRO A 340 -13.74 6.81 -17.26
C PRO A 340 -15.10 6.13 -17.48
N ARG A 341 -16.04 6.89 -18.07
CA ARG A 341 -17.39 6.45 -18.41
C ARG A 341 -17.34 5.11 -19.17
N GLN A 342 -17.51 4.03 -18.40
CA GLN A 342 -17.94 2.67 -18.74
C GLN A 342 -17.42 2.04 -20.05
N PRO A 343 -16.12 1.77 -20.20
CA PRO A 343 -15.63 0.82 -21.21
C PRO A 343 -16.17 -0.61 -20.99
N LEU A 344 -16.48 -0.93 -19.73
CA LEU A 344 -17.06 -2.22 -19.30
C LEU A 344 -18.49 -2.44 -19.81
N ALA A 345 -19.32 -1.40 -19.85
CA ALA A 345 -20.68 -1.51 -20.41
C ALA A 345 -20.64 -1.78 -21.92
N TRP A 346 -19.66 -1.21 -22.63
CA TRP A 346 -19.45 -1.49 -24.04
C TRP A 346 -18.98 -2.94 -24.26
N LEU A 347 -18.03 -3.43 -23.46
CA LEU A 347 -17.51 -4.80 -23.58
C LEU A 347 -18.59 -5.85 -23.22
N LEU A 348 -19.39 -5.60 -22.19
CA LEU A 348 -20.55 -6.43 -21.81
C LEU A 348 -21.69 -6.36 -22.85
N TYR A 349 -21.88 -5.21 -23.51
CA TYR A 349 -22.82 -5.08 -24.62
C TYR A 349 -22.36 -5.90 -25.84
N GLN A 350 -21.06 -5.89 -26.16
CA GLN A 350 -20.51 -6.71 -27.24
C GLN A 350 -20.64 -8.21 -26.97
N THR A 351 -20.38 -8.67 -25.73
CA THR A 351 -20.56 -10.09 -25.38
C THR A 351 -22.03 -10.51 -25.38
N TYR A 352 -22.96 -9.65 -24.93
CA TYR A 352 -24.40 -9.87 -25.07
C TYR A 352 -24.83 -9.94 -26.54
N TYR A 353 -24.34 -9.03 -27.38
CA TYR A 353 -24.65 -8.98 -28.80
C TYR A 353 -24.15 -10.22 -29.56
N VAL A 354 -22.92 -10.65 -29.29
CA VAL A 354 -22.35 -11.89 -29.86
C VAL A 354 -23.14 -13.12 -29.39
N ARG A 355 -23.52 -13.18 -28.11
CA ARG A 355 -24.37 -14.25 -27.58
C ARG A 355 -25.75 -14.26 -28.24
N ALA A 356 -26.39 -13.10 -28.41
CA ALA A 356 -27.70 -12.98 -29.04
C ALA A 356 -27.66 -13.38 -30.53
N ILE A 357 -26.60 -13.02 -31.25
CA ILE A 357 -26.37 -13.47 -32.63
C ILE A 357 -26.20 -14.98 -32.68
N LEU A 358 -25.38 -15.56 -31.80
CA LEU A 358 -25.17 -17.01 -31.72
C LEU A 358 -26.46 -17.76 -31.41
N LEU A 359 -27.25 -17.29 -30.45
CA LEU A 359 -28.53 -17.90 -30.10
C LEU A 359 -29.53 -17.82 -31.27
N ARG A 360 -29.59 -16.69 -31.96
CA ARG A 360 -30.41 -16.52 -33.17
C ARG A 360 -29.93 -17.42 -34.33
N TRP A 361 -28.63 -17.59 -34.49
CA TRP A 361 -28.03 -18.52 -35.46
C TRP A 361 -28.36 -19.98 -35.13
N CYS A 362 -28.40 -20.33 -33.84
CA CYS A 362 -28.78 -21.65 -33.36
C CYS A 362 -30.31 -21.88 -33.36
N GLY A 363 -31.11 -20.94 -33.87
CA GLY A 363 -32.56 -21.07 -33.97
C GLY A 363 -33.30 -20.92 -32.64
N TRP A 364 -32.64 -20.39 -31.61
CA TRP A 364 -33.24 -20.14 -30.31
C TRP A 364 -33.69 -18.68 -30.28
N GLU A 365 -34.98 -18.46 -30.51
CA GLU A 365 -35.60 -17.15 -30.29
C GLU A 365 -35.74 -16.93 -28.78
N LEU A 366 -35.22 -15.81 -28.28
CA LEU A 366 -35.37 -15.34 -26.90
C LEU A 366 -36.58 -14.41 -26.81
#